data_AF-A0A957QS51-F1
#
_entry.id   AF-A0A957QS51-F1
#
_cell.length_a   1.000
_cell.length_b   1.000
_cell.length_c   1.000
_cell.angle_alpha   90.00
_cell.angle_beta   90.00
_cell.angle_gamma   90.00
#
_symmetry.space_group_name_H-M   'P 1'
#
loop_
_entity.id
_entity.type
_entity.pdbx_description
1 polymer ?
#
loop_
_entity_poly.entity_id
_entity_poly.type
_entity_poly.pdbx_seq_one_letter_code
_entity_poly.pdbx_strand_id
1 'polypeptide(L)' 'IALLLWAAAAGLYPNLLISTLNPDYNLTIYNGASAPNSLMVMLIIALIGMPFVLLYTTGVYYIFRGKVKLGGESY' A
#
# COMPACT_ATOMS: atom_id res chain seq x y z
N ILE A 1 3.26 -10.71 -9.95
CA ILE A 1 2.31 -10.63 -8.81
C ILE A 1 1.60 -9.28 -8.74
N ALA A 2 2.29 -8.14 -8.81
CA ALA A 2 1.69 -6.80 -8.68
C ALA A 2 0.55 -6.52 -9.67
N LEU A 3 0.73 -6.87 -10.96
CA LEU A 3 -0.32 -6.67 -11.98
C LEU A 3 -1.57 -7.52 -11.73
N LEU A 4 -1.43 -8.72 -11.16
CA LEU A 4 -2.57 -9.56 -10.82
C LEU A 4 -3.37 -8.96 -9.65
N LEU A 5 -2.67 -8.42 -8.64
CA LEU A 5 -3.32 -7.73 -7.52
C LEU A 5 -4.07 -6.48 -7.99
N TRP A 6 -3.49 -5.72 -8.93
CA TRP A 6 -4.15 -4.55 -9.50
C TRP A 6 -5.40 -4.93 -10.31
N ALA A 7 -5.33 -5.95 -11.15
CA ALA A 7 -6.49 -6.43 -11.92
C ALA A 7 -7.62 -6.93 -11.01
N ALA A 8 -7.29 -7.65 -9.93
CA ALA A 8 -8.27 -8.09 -8.94
C ALA A 8 -8.96 -6.91 -8.24
N ALA A 9 -8.19 -5.89 -7.83
CA ALA A 9 -8.74 -4.68 -7.22
C ALA A 9 -9.64 -3.89 -8.20
N ALA A 10 -9.23 -3.77 -9.46
CA ALA A 10 -10.02 -3.10 -10.50
C ALA A 10 -11.34 -3.82 -10.80
N GLY A 11 -11.37 -5.15 -10.75
CA GLY A 11 -12.58 -5.94 -10.96
C GLY A 11 -13.59 -5.86 -9.80
N LEU A 12 -13.13 -5.54 -8.58
CA LEU A 12 -13.99 -5.46 -7.39
C LEU A 12 -14.58 -4.05 -7.19
N TYR A 13 -13.90 -3.01 -7.66
CA TYR A 13 -14.36 -1.62 -7.59
C TYR A 13 -15.76 -1.46 -8.21
N PRO A 14 -16.74 -0.79 -7.56
CA PRO A 14 -16.63 0.05 -6.36
C PRO A 14 -16.87 -0.69 -5.02
N ASN A 15 -17.08 -2.00 -5.07
CA ASN A 15 -17.25 -2.82 -3.89
C ASN A 15 -15.89 -3.15 -3.25
N LEU A 16 -15.89 -3.31 -1.95
CA LEU A 16 -14.77 -3.83 -1.16
C LEU A 16 -15.03 -5.28 -0.77
N LEU A 17 -16.29 -5.62 -0.43
CA LEU A 17 -16.73 -6.98 -0.15
C LEU A 17 -18.17 -7.16 -0.66
N ILE A 18 -18.40 -8.21 -1.44
CA ILE A 18 -19.72 -8.55 -1.97
C ILE A 18 -20.41 -9.52 -1.00
N SER A 19 -21.63 -9.19 -0.61
CA SER A 19 -22.45 -10.04 0.25
C SER A 19 -23.11 -11.14 -0.57
N THR A 20 -23.09 -12.37 -0.05
CA THR A 20 -23.76 -13.53 -0.66
C THR A 20 -25.21 -13.72 -0.20
N LEU A 21 -25.63 -12.97 0.83
CA LEU A 21 -26.97 -13.09 1.43
C LEU A 21 -27.96 -12.10 0.82
N ASN A 22 -27.53 -10.85 0.62
CA ASN A 22 -28.33 -9.81 -0.03
C ASN A 22 -27.39 -8.75 -0.64
N PRO A 23 -27.56 -8.36 -1.92
CA PRO A 23 -26.80 -7.29 -2.57
C PRO A 23 -26.87 -5.93 -1.85
N ASP A 24 -27.89 -5.66 -1.04
CA ASP A 24 -28.02 -4.40 -0.26
C ASP A 24 -26.97 -4.29 0.86
N TYR A 25 -26.40 -5.40 1.31
CA TYR A 25 -25.34 -5.43 2.33
C TYR A 25 -23.93 -5.45 1.74
N ASN A 26 -23.78 -5.11 0.47
CA ASN A 26 -22.46 -4.96 -0.13
C ASN A 26 -21.67 -3.84 0.57
N LEU A 27 -20.44 -4.14 0.98
CA LEU A 27 -19.54 -3.13 1.50
C LEU A 27 -18.92 -2.40 0.31
N THR A 28 -19.22 -1.12 0.17
CA THR A 28 -18.75 -0.22 -0.88
C THR A 28 -17.77 0.80 -0.30
N ILE A 29 -17.04 1.48 -1.17
CA ILE A 29 -16.19 2.60 -0.76
C ILE A 29 -16.96 3.74 -0.08
N TYR A 30 -18.26 3.87 -0.34
CA TYR A 30 -19.08 4.96 0.18
C TYR A 30 -19.64 4.66 1.57
N ASN A 31 -20.04 3.41 1.83
CA ASN A 31 -20.57 3.01 3.13
C ASN A 31 -19.47 2.60 4.12
N GLY A 32 -18.31 2.14 3.63
CA GLY A 32 -17.18 1.73 4.46
C GLY A 32 -16.19 2.84 4.79
N ALA A 33 -16.35 4.04 4.21
CA ALA A 33 -15.43 5.15 4.45
C ALA A 33 -15.60 5.73 5.86
N SER A 34 -14.48 6.10 6.48
CA SER A 34 -14.46 6.91 7.70
C SER A 34 -14.92 8.36 7.42
N ALA A 35 -15.22 9.10 8.49
CA ALA A 35 -15.66 10.49 8.37
C ALA A 35 -14.69 11.35 7.52
N PRO A 36 -15.19 12.29 6.69
CA PRO A 36 -14.35 13.05 5.75
C PRO A 36 -13.16 13.76 6.41
N ASN A 37 -13.36 14.31 7.61
CA ASN A 37 -12.31 15.00 8.37
C ASN A 37 -11.17 14.06 8.76
N SER A 38 -11.50 12.83 9.21
CA SER A 38 -10.48 11.83 9.57
C SER A 38 -9.74 11.32 8.34
N LEU A 39 -10.46 11.09 7.23
CA LEU A 39 -9.86 10.68 5.97
C LEU A 39 -8.90 11.75 5.43
N MET A 40 -9.25 13.03 5.54
CA MET A 40 -8.40 14.14 5.13
C MET A 40 -7.11 14.23 5.97
N VAL A 41 -7.22 14.06 7.29
CA VAL A 41 -6.05 14.05 8.18
C VAL A 41 -5.11 12.88 7.83
N MET A 42 -5.66 11.68 7.64
CA MET A 42 -4.85 10.51 7.23
C MET A 42 -4.20 10.70 5.86
N LEU A 43 -4.88 11.36 4.92
CA LEU A 43 -4.34 11.68 3.60
C LEU A 43 -3.14 12.63 3.71
N ILE A 44 -3.22 13.67 4.53
CA ILE A 44 -2.10 14.61 4.77
C ILE A 44 -0.90 13.86 5.36
N ILE A 45 -1.15 13.00 6.36
CA ILE A 45 -0.09 12.19 6.97
C ILE A 45 0.54 11.25 5.95
N ALA A 46 -0.26 10.57 5.12
CA ALA A 46 0.24 9.66 4.10
C ALA A 46 1.05 10.40 3.01
N LEU A 47 0.59 11.57 2.56
CA LEU A 47 1.28 12.39 1.56
C LEU A 47 2.64 12.87 2.03
N ILE A 48 2.80 13.13 3.32
CA ILE A 48 4.08 13.54 3.90
C ILE A 48 4.93 12.31 4.25
N GLY A 49 4.34 11.29 4.89
CA GLY A 49 5.04 10.10 5.37
C GLY A 49 5.59 9.21 4.26
N MET A 50 4.81 8.98 3.20
CA MET A 50 5.23 8.13 2.08
C MET A 50 6.51 8.60 1.38
N PRO A 51 6.69 9.88 0.98
CA PRO A 51 7.92 10.32 0.37
C PRO A 51 9.13 10.21 1.32
N PHE A 52 8.96 10.45 2.62
CA PHE A 52 10.06 10.24 3.59
C PHE A 52 10.51 8.79 3.65
N VAL A 53 9.56 7.85 3.72
CA VAL A 53 9.88 6.41 3.70
C VAL A 53 10.60 6.04 2.40
N LEU A 54 10.09 6.48 1.25
CA LEU A 54 10.69 6.20 -0.05
C LEU A 54 12.10 6.79 -0.19
N LEU A 55 12.34 8.01 0.30
CA LEU A 55 13.65 8.64 0.31
C LEU A 55 14.65 7.82 1.14
N TYR A 56 14.27 7.43 2.35
CA TYR A 56 15.11 6.61 3.22
C TYR A 56 15.40 5.25 2.58
N THR A 57 14.36 4.54 2.12
CA THR A 57 14.50 3.24 1.46
C THR A 57 15.41 3.33 0.24
N THR A 58 15.21 4.33 -0.63
CA THR A 58 16.05 4.55 -1.82
C THR A 58 17.49 4.86 -1.44
N GLY A 59 17.71 5.70 -0.42
CA GLY A 59 19.04 6.03 0.09
C GLY A 59 19.81 4.81 0.58
N VAL A 60 19.14 3.93 1.35
CA VAL A 60 19.73 2.67 1.82
C VAL A 60 20.11 1.78 0.63
N TYR A 61 19.21 1.55 -0.32
CA TYR A 61 19.53 0.76 -1.52
C TYR A 61 20.66 1.38 -2.35
N TYR A 62 20.75 2.70 -2.40
CA TYR A 62 21.82 3.41 -3.11
C TYR A 62 23.17 3.24 -2.42
N ILE A 63 23.23 3.39 -1.10
CA ILE A 63 24.45 3.27 -0.29
C ILE A 63 24.97 1.82 -0.33
N PHE A 64 24.08 0.84 -0.18
CA PHE A 64 24.43 -0.59 -0.16
C PHE A 64 24.42 -1.24 -1.55
N ARG A 65 24.52 -0.45 -2.62
CA ARG A 65 24.59 -0.91 -4.03
C ARG A 65 25.82 -1.79 -4.36
N GLY A 66 26.73 -2.02 -3.42
CA GLY A 66 27.94 -2.82 -3.63
C GLY A 66 27.70 -4.32 -3.51
N LYS A 67 28.41 -5.12 -4.33
CA LYS A 67 28.51 -6.57 -4.09
C LYS A 67 29.28 -6.80 -2.79
N VAL A 68 28.76 -7.66 -1.93
CA VAL A 68 29.47 -8.10 -0.71
C VAL A 68 30.75 -8.81 -1.15
N LYS A 69 31.92 -8.31 -0.72
CA LYS A 69 33.19 -8.99 -0.91
C LYS A 69 33.39 -9.93 0.27
N LEU A 70 33.38 -11.24 0.00
CA LEU A 70 33.77 -12.25 0.99
C LEU A 70 35.27 -12.10 1.24
N GLY A 71 35.65 -11.65 2.42
CA GLY A 71 37.03 -11.71 2.90
C GLY A 71 37.31 -13.08 3.51
N GLY A 72 38.58 -13.48 3.65
CA GLY A 72 38.98 -14.79 4.21
C GLY A 72 38.50 -15.08 5.64
N GLU A 73 37.89 -14.09 6.30
CA GLU A 73 37.27 -14.15 7.63
C GLU A 73 35.72 -14.23 7.56
N SER A 74 35.14 -14.44 6.37
CA SER A 74 33.71 -14.73 6.22
C SER A 74 33.48 -16.21 6.50
N TYR A 75 32.88 -16.51 7.65
CA TYR A 75 32.54 -17.85 8.12
C TYR A 75 31.43 -18.48 7.28
#